data_AF-D7SXY4-F1
#
_entry.id   AF-D7SXY4-F1
#
_cell.length_a   1.000
_cell.length_b   1.000
_cell.length_c   1.000
_cell.angle_alpha   90.00
_cell.angle_beta   90.00
_cell.angle_gamma   90.00
#
_symmetry.space_group_name_H-M   'P 1'
#
loop_
_entity.id
_entity.type
_entity.pdbx_description
1 polymer ?
#
loop_
_entity_poly.entity_id
_entity_poly.type
_entity_poly.pdbx_seq_one_letter_code
_entity_poly.pdbx_strand_id
1 'polypeptide(L)'
;MSYVFENHSLISRVLENQIRKLHSAVGNAVTQGRLIVFGAGSTQLLNAAVACPFNRQFISPSYKVVASFPFYPVYQLQTDFFRSKDFQFQGDASVWKNNSDSTSNLIEFMTAPNNPDGQLNKAVLHGPYVKAIHDHAYYWPQFTAIPAPAE
;
A
#
# COMPACT_ATOMS: atom_id res chain seq x y z
N MET A 1 11.89 7.88 -30.87
CA MET A 1 11.47 8.09 -29.47
C MET A 1 10.01 7.66 -29.37
N SER A 2 9.74 6.49 -28.77
CA SER A 2 8.40 5.92 -28.65
C SER A 2 7.84 6.17 -27.26
N TYR A 3 6.51 6.26 -27.14
CA TYR A 3 5.82 6.29 -25.85
C TYR A 3 5.73 4.91 -25.17
N VAL A 4 5.97 3.83 -25.93
CA VAL A 4 5.86 2.43 -25.47
C VAL A 4 7.11 1.63 -25.83
N PHE A 5 7.37 0.57 -25.06
CA PHE A 5 8.35 -0.47 -25.41
C PHE A 5 7.84 -1.32 -26.58
N GLU A 6 8.72 -2.14 -27.18
CA GLU A 6 8.41 -3.01 -28.32
C GLU A 6 7.25 -3.99 -28.06
N ASN A 7 7.05 -4.38 -26.80
CA ASN A 7 5.93 -5.22 -26.37
C ASN A 7 4.65 -4.43 -26.05
N HIS A 8 4.56 -3.17 -26.48
CA HIS A 8 3.48 -2.22 -26.18
C HIS A 8 3.27 -1.92 -24.68
N SER A 9 4.22 -2.30 -23.83
CA SER A 9 4.18 -1.98 -22.40
C SER A 9 4.71 -0.56 -22.13
N LEU A 10 4.28 0.01 -21.00
CA LEU A 10 4.88 1.20 -20.39
C LEU A 10 5.95 0.84 -19.34
N ILE A 11 6.12 -0.46 -19.06
CA ILE A 11 6.99 -1.01 -18.03
C ILE A 11 8.16 -1.73 -18.70
N SER A 12 9.37 -1.35 -18.30
CA SER A 12 10.60 -2.01 -18.76
C SER A 12 10.69 -3.43 -18.20
N ARG A 13 10.63 -4.42 -19.09
CA ARG A 13 10.80 -5.84 -18.73
C ARG A 13 12.16 -6.13 -18.09
N VAL A 14 13.20 -5.43 -18.53
CA VAL A 14 14.56 -5.59 -17.96
C VAL A 14 14.56 -5.12 -16.52
N LEU A 15 14.00 -3.95 -16.24
CA LEU A 15 13.93 -3.41 -14.87
C LEU A 15 13.05 -4.28 -13.98
N GLU A 16 11.89 -4.73 -14.46
CA GLU A 16 11.01 -5.65 -13.74
C GLU A 16 11.76 -6.93 -13.33
N ASN A 17 12.49 -7.55 -14.27
CA ASN A 17 13.28 -8.75 -13.99
C ASN A 17 14.36 -8.51 -12.94
N GLN A 18 15.00 -7.33 -12.94
CA GLN A 18 16.01 -7.00 -11.93
C GLN A 18 15.39 -6.76 -10.55
N ILE A 19 14.22 -6.13 -10.48
CA ILE A 19 13.48 -5.95 -9.21
C ILE A 19 13.09 -7.31 -8.62
N ARG A 20 12.60 -8.23 -9.45
CA ARG A 20 12.27 -9.60 -9.00
C ARG A 20 13.50 -10.34 -8.47
N LYS A 21 14.63 -10.26 -9.18
CA LYS A 21 15.91 -10.84 -8.74
C LYS A 21 16.40 -10.22 -7.43
N LEU A 22 16.30 -8.90 -7.30
CA LEU A 22 16.69 -8.18 -6.09
C LEU A 22 15.91 -8.67 -4.88
N HIS A 23 14.57 -8.71 -4.97
CA HIS A 23 13.73 -9.22 -3.87
C HIS A 23 13.98 -10.70 -3.57
N SER A 24 14.22 -11.52 -4.60
CA SER A 24 14.59 -12.94 -4.40
C SER A 24 15.94 -13.11 -3.72
N ALA A 25 16.92 -12.25 -4.00
CA ALA A 25 18.25 -12.33 -3.41
C ALA A 25 18.28 -11.83 -1.97
N VAL A 26 17.52 -10.77 -1.67
CA VAL A 26 17.41 -10.19 -0.32
C VAL A 26 16.46 -11.01 0.56
N GLY A 27 15.47 -11.67 -0.03
CA GLY A 27 14.47 -12.45 0.70
C GLY A 27 13.44 -11.61 1.44
N ASN A 28 13.26 -10.32 1.06
CA ASN A 28 12.36 -9.40 1.75
C ASN A 28 10.95 -9.32 1.16
N ALA A 29 10.68 -9.85 -0.03
CA ALA A 29 9.33 -9.84 -0.61
C ALA A 29 9.08 -11.02 -1.56
N VAL A 30 7.85 -11.54 -1.56
CA VAL A 30 7.37 -12.53 -2.52
C VAL A 30 6.91 -11.81 -3.79
N THR A 31 7.67 -11.93 -4.87
CA THR A 31 7.30 -11.31 -6.16
C THR A 31 6.63 -12.29 -7.12
N GLN A 32 6.76 -13.60 -6.91
CA GLN A 32 6.21 -14.61 -7.80
C GLN A 32 4.69 -14.53 -7.86
N GLY A 33 4.12 -14.51 -9.07
CA GLY A 33 2.67 -14.35 -9.28
C GLY A 33 2.12 -12.95 -8.97
N ARG A 34 2.96 -11.98 -8.60
CA ARG A 34 2.57 -10.57 -8.40
C ARG A 34 2.75 -9.75 -9.68
N LEU A 35 1.83 -8.83 -9.92
CA LEU A 35 1.99 -7.76 -10.91
C LEU A 35 2.92 -6.68 -10.33
N ILE A 36 3.75 -6.08 -11.19
CA ILE A 36 4.63 -4.97 -10.82
C ILE A 36 4.18 -3.74 -11.61
N VAL A 37 3.98 -2.63 -10.93
CA VAL A 37 3.61 -1.33 -11.51
C VAL A 37 4.64 -0.30 -11.07
N PHE A 38 5.12 0.52 -12.02
CA PHE A 38 6.03 1.61 -11.72
C PHE A 38 5.27 2.92 -11.53
N GLY A 39 5.70 3.69 -10.55
CA GLY A 39 5.23 5.05 -10.30
C GLY A 39 6.40 6.01 -10.13
N ALA A 40 6.14 7.30 -10.30
CA ALA A 40 7.04 8.39 -9.98
C ALA A 40 7.14 8.53 -8.45
N GLY A 41 7.85 7.60 -7.83
CA GLY A 41 7.92 7.42 -6.38
C GLY A 41 6.71 6.69 -5.80
N SER A 42 6.88 6.16 -4.58
CA SER A 42 5.81 5.45 -3.85
C SER A 42 4.59 6.34 -3.61
N THR A 43 4.81 7.65 -3.46
CA THR A 43 3.73 8.65 -3.29
C THR A 43 2.66 8.53 -4.38
N GLN A 44 3.03 8.34 -5.66
CA GLN A 44 2.03 8.16 -6.73
C GLN A 44 1.26 6.83 -6.57
N LEU A 45 1.96 5.76 -6.20
CA LEU A 45 1.38 4.42 -6.05
C LEU A 45 0.45 4.33 -4.85
N LEU A 46 0.76 5.00 -3.74
CA LEU A 46 -0.09 5.06 -2.54
C LEU A 46 -1.46 5.68 -2.86
N ASN A 47 -1.46 6.83 -3.55
CA ASN A 47 -2.72 7.44 -3.99
C ASN A 47 -3.48 6.56 -4.98
N ALA A 48 -2.78 5.97 -5.95
CA ALA A 48 -3.39 5.09 -6.93
C ALA A 48 -4.01 3.86 -6.27
N ALA A 49 -3.38 3.30 -5.23
CA ALA A 49 -3.88 2.15 -4.47
C ALA A 49 -5.15 2.51 -3.66
N VAL A 50 -5.22 3.70 -3.08
CA VAL A 50 -6.44 4.19 -2.40
C VAL A 50 -7.57 4.43 -3.39
N ALA A 51 -7.26 5.01 -4.55
CA ALA A 51 -8.26 5.35 -5.58
C ALA A 51 -8.72 4.16 -6.42
N CYS A 52 -8.02 3.02 -6.37
CA CYS A 52 -8.37 1.86 -7.18
C CYS A 52 -9.65 1.21 -6.62
N PRO A 53 -10.74 1.13 -7.40
CA PRO A 53 -12.00 0.59 -6.89
C PRO A 53 -11.86 -0.93 -6.68
N PHE A 54 -11.78 -1.34 -5.42
CA PHE A 54 -11.73 -2.76 -5.05
C PHE A 54 -13.05 -3.49 -5.34
N ASN A 55 -14.17 -2.76 -5.47
CA ASN A 55 -15.45 -3.31 -5.91
C ASN A 55 -16.38 -2.20 -6.46
N ARG A 56 -16.54 -2.09 -7.79
CA ARG A 56 -17.44 -1.10 -8.43
C ARG A 56 -18.93 -1.42 -8.29
N GLN A 57 -19.29 -2.59 -7.74
CA GLN A 57 -20.68 -3.04 -7.70
C GLN A 57 -21.53 -2.40 -6.60
N PHE A 58 -20.93 -1.65 -5.69
CA PHE A 58 -21.68 -1.06 -4.59
C PHE A 58 -21.81 0.45 -4.74
N ILE A 59 -23.07 0.89 -4.77
CA ILE A 59 -23.53 2.26 -4.46
C ILE A 59 -23.28 2.50 -2.95
N SER A 60 -22.08 2.20 -2.46
CA SER A 60 -21.73 2.13 -1.04
C SER A 60 -20.86 3.31 -0.62
N PRO A 61 -20.85 3.64 0.68
CA PRO A 61 -20.22 4.84 1.20
C PRO A 61 -18.72 4.91 0.86
N SER A 62 -18.23 6.15 0.82
CA SER A 62 -16.82 6.53 0.70
C SER A 62 -15.91 5.61 1.54
N TYR A 63 -14.81 5.15 0.96
CA TYR A 63 -13.80 4.35 1.66
C TYR A 63 -13.16 5.18 2.76
N LYS A 64 -13.02 4.59 3.94
CA LYS A 64 -12.38 5.20 5.10
C LYS A 64 -10.92 4.78 5.12
N VAL A 65 -10.03 5.73 4.84
CA VAL A 65 -8.58 5.52 4.83
C VAL A 65 -8.03 5.77 6.23
N VAL A 66 -7.28 4.83 6.77
CA VAL A 66 -6.78 4.88 8.15
C VAL A 66 -5.33 4.40 8.21
N ALA A 67 -4.62 4.78 9.26
CA ALA A 67 -3.26 4.32 9.54
C ALA A 67 -3.04 4.27 11.06
N SER A 68 -2.27 3.31 11.56
CA SER A 68 -2.01 3.19 13.01
C SER A 68 -1.06 4.29 13.50
N PHE A 69 -1.39 5.03 14.56
CA PHE A 69 -0.51 6.05 15.11
C PHE A 69 0.71 5.44 15.86
N PRO A 70 1.93 6.00 15.74
CA PRO A 70 2.31 7.08 14.82
C PRO A 70 2.49 6.57 13.38
N PHE A 71 2.08 7.36 12.40
CA PHE A 71 2.17 7.02 10.97
C PHE A 71 2.85 8.12 10.15
N TYR A 72 3.23 7.76 8.92
CA TYR A 72 3.80 8.69 7.95
C TYR A 72 2.80 9.80 7.56
N PRO A 73 3.06 11.09 7.85
CA PRO A 73 2.07 12.16 7.70
C PRO A 73 1.54 12.37 6.26
N VAL A 74 2.30 11.93 5.25
CA VAL A 74 1.89 12.08 3.85
C VAL A 74 0.65 11.25 3.52
N TYR A 75 0.35 10.17 4.25
CA TYR A 75 -0.91 9.42 4.04
C TYR A 75 -2.13 10.31 4.24
N GLN A 76 -2.16 11.09 5.32
CA GLN A 76 -3.22 12.05 5.58
C GLN A 76 -3.15 13.22 4.58
N LEU A 77 -1.99 13.87 4.47
CA LEU A 77 -1.83 15.06 3.63
C LEU A 77 -2.25 14.81 2.18
N GLN A 78 -1.85 13.67 1.62
CA GLN A 78 -2.18 13.28 0.25
C GLN A 78 -3.68 12.99 0.09
N THR A 79 -4.24 12.19 1.00
CA THR A 79 -5.65 11.77 0.95
C THR A 79 -6.56 13.00 1.05
N ASP A 80 -6.25 13.90 1.97
CA ASP A 80 -6.97 15.17 2.17
C ASP A 80 -6.76 16.14 1.00
N PHE A 81 -5.57 16.16 0.39
CA PHE A 81 -5.27 17.03 -0.75
C PHE A 81 -6.09 16.67 -2.00
N PHE A 82 -6.23 15.39 -2.31
CA PHE A 82 -6.98 14.95 -3.49
C PHE A 82 -8.51 15.12 -3.35
N ARG A 83 -9.03 15.34 -2.12
CA ARG A 83 -10.44 15.69 -1.84
C ARG A 83 -11.47 14.86 -2.61
N SER A 84 -11.25 13.55 -2.69
CA SER A 84 -12.17 12.66 -3.38
C SER A 84 -13.48 12.51 -2.59
N LYS A 85 -14.59 12.28 -3.29
CA LYS A 85 -15.83 11.82 -2.66
C LYS A 85 -15.78 10.31 -2.36
N ASP A 86 -14.90 9.59 -3.05
CA ASP A 86 -14.83 8.13 -3.01
C ASP A 86 -14.03 7.61 -1.82
N PHE A 87 -13.19 8.46 -1.22
CA PHE A 87 -12.41 8.10 -0.03
C PHE A 87 -12.11 9.32 0.85
N GLN A 88 -11.94 9.09 2.15
CA GLN A 88 -11.57 10.12 3.13
C GLN A 88 -10.65 9.56 4.21
N PHE A 89 -9.68 10.36 4.66
CA PHE A 89 -8.84 9.98 5.79
C PHE A 89 -9.62 10.07 7.11
N GLN A 90 -9.56 9.03 7.93
CA GLN A 90 -10.36 8.85 9.15
C GLN A 90 -9.49 8.60 10.39
N GLY A 91 -8.20 8.94 10.32
CA GLY A 91 -7.31 8.93 11.46
C GLY A 91 -6.79 7.54 11.84
N ASP A 92 -6.67 7.32 13.15
CA ASP A 92 -5.99 6.14 13.71
C ASP A 92 -6.79 4.85 13.47
N ALA A 93 -6.14 3.86 12.83
CA ALA A 93 -6.71 2.54 12.57
C ALA A 93 -7.12 1.82 13.86
N SER A 94 -6.48 2.10 15.01
CA SER A 94 -6.78 1.45 16.29
C SER A 94 -8.23 1.66 16.75
N VAL A 95 -8.82 2.81 16.41
CA VAL A 95 -10.22 3.19 16.76
C VAL A 95 -11.24 2.32 16.03
N TRP A 96 -10.83 1.74 14.89
CA TRP A 96 -11.72 0.98 14.00
C TRP A 96 -11.69 -0.54 14.26
N LYS A 97 -10.83 -1.03 15.17
CA LYS A 97 -10.68 -2.46 15.48
C LYS A 97 -12.01 -3.15 15.80
N ASN A 98 -12.86 -2.52 16.60
CA ASN A 98 -14.14 -3.10 17.02
C ASN A 98 -15.25 -2.92 15.96
N ASN A 99 -15.00 -2.12 14.92
CA ASN A 99 -15.93 -1.86 13.82
C ASN A 99 -15.47 -2.52 12.51
N SER A 100 -14.46 -3.38 12.54
CA SER A 100 -13.91 -4.01 11.34
C SER A 100 -14.89 -4.99 10.69
N ASP A 101 -15.84 -5.51 11.47
CA ASP A 101 -16.97 -6.34 11.00
C ASP A 101 -18.18 -5.53 10.52
N SER A 102 -18.12 -4.18 10.61
CA SER A 102 -19.18 -3.32 10.08
C SER A 102 -19.14 -3.30 8.55
N THR A 103 -20.25 -2.90 7.91
CA THR A 103 -20.33 -2.69 6.45
C THR A 103 -19.49 -1.50 5.95
N SER A 104 -18.63 -0.92 6.79
CA SER A 104 -17.75 0.19 6.41
C SER A 104 -16.58 -0.32 5.60
N ASN A 105 -16.42 0.21 4.38
CA ASN A 105 -15.24 -0.05 3.57
C ASN A 105 -14.03 0.68 4.17
N LEU A 106 -13.03 -0.08 4.62
CA LEU A 106 -11.82 0.43 5.28
C LEU A 106 -10.59 0.13 4.42
N ILE A 107 -9.70 1.11 4.30
CA ILE A 107 -8.37 0.96 3.70
C ILE A 107 -7.35 1.31 4.77
N GLU A 108 -6.57 0.33 5.21
CA GLU A 108 -5.51 0.51 6.19
C GLU A 108 -4.16 0.68 5.48
N PHE A 109 -3.49 1.82 5.69
CA PHE A 109 -2.06 1.91 5.44
C PHE A 109 -1.31 1.24 6.59
N MET A 110 -0.49 0.26 6.23
CA MET A 110 0.39 -0.42 7.15
C MET A 110 1.83 -0.25 6.68
N THR A 111 2.68 0.32 7.53
CA THR A 111 4.09 0.57 7.23
C THR A 111 4.97 -0.31 8.12
N ALA A 112 5.85 -1.10 7.52
CA ALA A 112 6.77 -1.98 8.27
C ALA A 112 8.11 -2.11 7.55
N PRO A 113 9.23 -1.64 8.14
CA PRO A 113 9.35 -0.85 9.36
C PRO A 113 8.58 0.46 9.28
N ASN A 114 7.97 0.84 10.39
CA ASN A 114 7.12 2.03 10.47
C ASN A 114 7.93 3.33 10.44
N ASN A 115 7.30 4.40 9.97
CA ASN A 115 7.81 5.76 10.04
C ASN A 115 6.94 6.53 11.05
N PRO A 116 7.49 7.00 12.19
CA PRO A 116 8.93 7.24 12.43
C PRO A 116 9.67 6.20 13.28
N ASP A 117 8.98 5.29 13.96
CA ASP A 117 9.56 4.52 15.08
C ASP A 117 10.28 3.21 14.69
N GLY A 118 10.29 2.85 13.40
CA GLY A 118 10.99 1.67 12.88
C GLY A 118 10.36 0.32 13.27
N GLN A 119 9.16 0.31 13.84
CA GLN A 119 8.52 -0.94 14.28
C GLN A 119 8.05 -1.80 13.10
N LEU A 120 8.19 -3.12 13.21
CA LEU A 120 7.66 -4.07 12.23
C LEU A 120 6.14 -4.28 12.46
N ASN A 121 5.38 -3.25 12.13
CA ASN A 121 3.93 -3.25 12.32
C ASN A 121 3.24 -4.33 11.47
N LYS A 122 2.02 -4.69 11.89
CA LYS A 122 1.11 -5.57 11.16
C LYS A 122 -0.21 -4.84 11.01
N ALA A 123 -0.98 -5.22 9.98
CA ALA A 123 -2.33 -4.71 9.81
C ALA A 123 -3.15 -5.06 11.06
N VAL A 124 -3.89 -4.08 11.57
CA VAL A 124 -4.69 -4.24 12.79
C VAL A 124 -6.18 -4.43 12.49
N LEU A 125 -6.60 -4.19 11.25
CA LEU A 125 -7.96 -4.37 10.79
C LEU A 125 -8.09 -5.64 9.95
N HIS A 126 -9.17 -6.37 10.17
CA HIS A 126 -9.48 -7.60 9.45
C HIS A 126 -10.98 -7.65 9.14
N GLY A 127 -11.33 -8.25 8.01
CA GLY A 127 -12.72 -8.41 7.61
C GLY A 127 -12.91 -8.37 6.10
N PRO A 128 -14.09 -8.76 5.60
CA PRO A 128 -14.37 -8.81 4.15
C PRO A 128 -14.36 -7.43 3.48
N TYR A 129 -14.62 -6.36 4.25
CA TYR A 129 -14.68 -4.97 3.77
C TYR A 129 -13.39 -4.17 4.06
N VAL A 130 -12.36 -4.83 4.60
CA VAL A 130 -11.06 -4.23 4.90
C VAL A 130 -10.06 -4.55 3.79
N LYS A 131 -9.29 -3.54 3.38
CA LYS A 131 -8.13 -3.67 2.49
C LYS A 131 -6.90 -3.09 3.18
N ALA A 132 -5.75 -3.74 2.99
CA ALA A 132 -4.48 -3.25 3.51
C ALA A 132 -3.58 -2.83 2.36
N ILE A 133 -2.95 -1.67 2.50
CA ILE A 133 -1.85 -1.21 1.65
C ILE A 133 -0.57 -1.32 2.48
N HIS A 134 0.30 -2.24 2.08
CA HIS A 134 1.56 -2.51 2.74
C HIS A 134 2.66 -1.61 2.17
N ASP A 135 3.11 -0.64 2.95
CA ASP A 135 4.25 0.23 2.63
C ASP A 135 5.53 -0.32 3.25
N HIS A 136 6.30 -1.00 2.41
CA HIS A 136 7.57 -1.64 2.76
C HIS A 136 8.78 -0.83 2.29
N ALA A 137 8.67 0.51 2.19
CA ALA A 137 9.78 1.37 1.77
C ALA A 137 11.08 1.15 2.56
N TYR A 138 10.95 0.81 3.85
CA TYR A 138 12.08 0.56 4.75
C TYR A 138 12.36 -0.94 5.01
N TYR A 139 11.67 -1.88 4.37
CA TYR A 139 11.84 -3.33 4.64
C TYR A 139 13.08 -3.91 3.95
N TRP A 140 14.23 -3.42 4.38
CA TRP A 140 15.53 -3.73 3.81
C TRP A 140 16.58 -3.87 4.92
N PRO A 141 17.66 -4.65 4.70
CA PRO A 141 18.68 -4.94 5.71
C PRO A 141 19.33 -3.71 6.36
N GLN A 142 19.38 -2.55 5.68
CA GLN A 142 19.92 -1.33 6.25
C GLN A 142 19.06 -0.70 7.36
N PHE A 143 17.78 -1.08 7.47
CA PHE A 143 16.84 -0.52 8.46
C PHE A 143 16.33 -1.57 9.46
N THR A 144 16.23 -2.83 9.05
CA THR A 144 15.68 -3.90 9.88
C THR A 144 16.26 -5.26 9.51
N ALA A 145 16.24 -6.19 10.47
CA ALA A 145 16.36 -7.61 10.14
C ALA A 145 15.19 -8.05 9.25
N ILE A 146 15.43 -9.06 8.41
CA ILE A 146 14.43 -9.65 7.51
C ILE A 146 14.00 -11.00 8.08
N PRO A 147 12.97 -11.05 8.95
CA PRO A 147 12.52 -12.30 9.57
C PRO A 147 11.82 -13.24 8.58
N ALA A 148 11.13 -12.68 7.59
CA ALA A 148 10.43 -13.42 6.54
C ALA A 148 10.17 -12.51 5.32
N PRO A 149 9.96 -13.07 4.12
CA PRO A 149 9.50 -12.30 2.97
C PRO A 149 8.13 -11.66 3.26
N ALA A 150 7.94 -10.40 2.87
CA ALA A 150 6.61 -9.78 2.85
C ALA A 150 5.75 -10.41 1.74
N GLU A 151 4.47 -10.66 2.03
CA GLU A 151 3.53 -11.26 1.08
C GLU A 151 2.92 -10.25 0.12
#